data_AF-A0A1G8K348-F1
#
_entry.id   AF-A0A1G8K348-F1
#
_cell.length_a   1.000
_cell.length_b   1.000
_cell.length_c   1.000
_cell.angle_alpha   90.00
_cell.angle_beta   90.00
_cell.angle_gamma   90.00
#
_symmetry.space_group_name_H-M   'P 1'
#
loop_
_entity.id
_entity.type
_entity.pdbx_description
1 polymer ?
#
loop_
_entity_poly.entity_id
_entity_poly.type
_entity_poly.pdbx_seq_one_letter_code
_entity_poly.pdbx_strand_id
1 'polypeptide(L)'
;MSKKYIDEFIKALDSEIKSLKKGTYGNIVPIFNGKFKRKINNLYIYTFKLENFLSVMDDTPVEIIINNKNYKGQIISVKGLEVDIAIEEKLGVSIPKAIINTNLWFLLERLKDKFEENKIKQNRFKTSDKLFGFNFKNNNSNIEPNYTISDKVPNQSQKDAIFNYLNNEVSIITEKYVSFFYIKF
;
A
#
# COMPACT_ATOMS: atom_id res chain seq x y z
N MET A 1 12.47 -6.92 -13.86
CA MET A 1 12.79 -7.81 -12.74
C MET A 1 13.35 -9.09 -13.33
N SER A 2 14.59 -9.54 -13.11
CA SER A 2 14.89 -10.96 -13.43
C SER A 2 13.91 -11.83 -12.64
N LYS A 3 13.26 -12.78 -13.32
CA LYS A 3 12.25 -13.69 -12.72
C LYS A 3 12.76 -14.33 -11.43
N LYS A 4 14.08 -14.54 -11.36
CA LYS A 4 14.81 -15.03 -10.19
C LYS A 4 14.60 -14.19 -8.92
N TYR A 5 14.67 -12.85 -8.99
CA TYR A 5 14.52 -11.99 -7.82
C TYR A 5 13.10 -11.95 -7.29
N ILE A 6 12.10 -12.02 -8.18
CA ILE A 6 10.69 -12.10 -7.77
C ILE A 6 10.45 -13.42 -7.03
N ASP A 7 11.01 -14.52 -7.54
CA ASP A 7 10.91 -15.82 -6.87
C ASP A 7 11.63 -15.83 -5.52
N GLU A 8 12.78 -15.15 -5.39
CA GLU A 8 13.48 -14.96 -4.11
C GLU A 8 12.66 -14.10 -3.13
N PHE A 9 12.06 -13.01 -3.59
CA PHE A 9 11.19 -12.16 -2.77
C PHE A 9 9.94 -12.89 -2.29
N ILE A 10 9.27 -13.64 -3.17
CA ILE A 10 8.11 -14.47 -2.79
C ILE A 10 8.52 -15.49 -1.72
N LYS A 11 9.65 -16.18 -1.90
CA LYS A 11 10.17 -17.14 -0.91
C LYS A 11 10.49 -16.49 0.43
N ALA A 12 11.13 -15.32 0.42
CA ALA A 12 11.45 -14.58 1.63
C ALA A 12 10.16 -14.14 2.36
N LEU A 13 9.18 -13.59 1.63
CA LEU A 13 7.88 -13.21 2.18
C LEU A 13 7.13 -14.41 2.76
N ASP A 14 7.13 -15.56 2.08
CA ASP A 14 6.51 -16.79 2.60
C ASP A 14 7.14 -17.26 3.91
N SER A 15 8.47 -17.16 4.02
CA SER A 15 9.19 -17.51 5.25
C SER A 15 8.79 -16.58 6.41
N GLU A 16 8.74 -15.27 6.14
CA GLU A 16 8.36 -14.26 7.13
C GLU A 16 6.91 -14.42 7.58
N ILE A 17 5.98 -14.60 6.63
CA ILE A 17 4.56 -14.85 6.90
C ILE A 17 4.39 -16.09 7.78
N LYS A 18 5.11 -17.19 7.48
CA LYS A 18 5.07 -18.42 8.30
C LYS A 18 5.60 -18.18 9.72
N SER A 19 6.61 -17.34 9.88
CA SER A 19 7.13 -16.97 11.20
C SER A 19 6.11 -16.14 11.99
N LEU A 20 5.54 -15.10 11.36
CA LEU A 20 4.55 -14.21 11.97
C LEU A 20 3.25 -14.93 12.32
N LYS A 21 2.79 -15.88 11.50
CA LYS A 21 1.59 -16.70 11.79
C LYS A 21 1.79 -17.65 12.99
N LYS A 22 3.04 -17.99 13.35
CA LYS A 22 3.35 -18.82 14.53
C LYS A 22 3.41 -18.00 15.82
N GLY A 23 3.61 -16.69 15.73
CA GLY A 23 3.61 -15.80 16.90
C GLY A 23 2.25 -15.15 17.13
N THR A 24 1.98 -14.73 18.36
CA THR A 24 0.83 -13.89 18.74
C THR A 24 1.11 -12.42 18.47
N TYR A 25 1.47 -12.07 17.23
CA TYR A 25 1.80 -10.70 16.83
C TYR A 25 0.63 -10.04 16.10
N GLY A 26 -0.16 -9.26 16.84
CA GLY A 26 -1.20 -8.38 16.29
C GLY A 26 -1.95 -7.64 17.38
N ASN A 27 -2.52 -6.48 17.02
CA ASN A 27 -3.46 -5.80 17.91
C ASN A 27 -4.85 -6.38 17.68
N ILE A 28 -5.38 -7.00 18.72
CA ILE A 28 -6.76 -7.48 18.79
C ILE A 28 -7.57 -6.37 19.44
N VAL A 29 -8.47 -5.76 18.68
CA VAL A 29 -9.28 -4.63 19.16
C VAL A 29 -10.76 -4.99 19.06
N PRO A 30 -11.48 -5.12 20.19
CA PRO A 30 -12.91 -5.36 20.16
C PRO A 30 -13.65 -4.11 19.67
N ILE A 31 -14.65 -4.33 18.82
CA ILE A 31 -15.51 -3.29 18.25
C ILE A 31 -16.97 -3.70 18.34
N PHE A 32 -17.85 -2.70 18.47
CA PHE A 32 -19.24 -2.91 18.87
C PHE A 32 -20.22 -2.09 18.04
N ASN A 33 -21.48 -2.50 18.05
CA ASN A 33 -22.60 -1.76 17.46
C ASN A 33 -22.34 -1.33 16.01
N GLY A 34 -21.77 -2.23 15.21
CA GLY A 34 -21.51 -2.04 13.80
C GLY A 34 -22.80 -1.74 13.05
N LYS A 35 -22.85 -0.61 12.35
CA LYS A 35 -24.01 -0.22 11.53
C LYS A 35 -23.60 -0.08 10.08
N PHE A 36 -24.36 -0.69 9.19
CA PHE A 36 -24.18 -0.49 7.75
C PHE A 36 -24.39 0.99 7.42
N LYS A 37 -23.38 1.61 6.81
CA LYS A 37 -23.37 3.03 6.45
C LYS A 37 -23.73 3.23 4.98
N ARG A 38 -22.99 2.56 4.10
CA ARG A 38 -23.15 2.64 2.64
C ARG A 38 -22.36 1.55 1.93
N LYS A 39 -22.65 1.37 0.64
CA LYS A 39 -21.83 0.56 -0.28
C LYS A 39 -21.05 1.50 -1.19
N ILE A 40 -19.76 1.23 -1.39
CA ILE A 40 -18.93 1.87 -2.41
C ILE A 40 -18.32 0.76 -3.26
N ASN A 41 -18.60 0.76 -4.57
CA ASN A 41 -18.19 -0.31 -5.48
C ASN A 41 -18.61 -1.69 -4.94
N ASN A 42 -17.66 -2.61 -4.73
CA ASN A 42 -17.90 -3.94 -4.16
C ASN A 42 -17.63 -4.02 -2.65
N LEU A 43 -17.51 -2.89 -1.96
CA LEU A 43 -17.21 -2.82 -0.53
C LEU A 43 -18.42 -2.31 0.26
N TYR A 44 -18.70 -2.95 1.38
CA TYR A 44 -19.74 -2.58 2.34
C TYR A 44 -19.09 -1.88 3.53
N ILE A 45 -19.46 -0.63 3.78
CA ILE A 45 -18.87 0.18 4.84
C ILE A 45 -19.75 0.08 6.08
N TYR A 46 -19.14 -0.28 7.19
CA TYR A 46 -19.75 -0.35 8.51
C TYR A 46 -19.05 0.61 9.46
N THR A 47 -19.83 1.35 10.27
CA THR A 47 -19.31 2.16 11.37
C THR A 47 -19.45 1.39 12.66
N PHE A 48 -18.35 1.20 13.38
CA PHE A 48 -18.32 0.55 14.69
C PHE A 48 -17.89 1.53 15.78
N LYS A 49 -18.26 1.21 17.02
CA LYS A 49 -17.78 1.87 18.22
C LYS A 49 -16.60 1.11 18.81
N LEU A 50 -15.64 1.87 19.33
CA LEU A 50 -14.45 1.42 20.03
C LEU A 50 -14.60 1.67 21.54
N GLU A 51 -14.00 0.80 22.35
CA GLU A 51 -13.83 1.05 23.79
C GLU A 51 -12.67 2.03 24.07
N ASN A 52 -11.61 1.95 23.28
CA ASN A 52 -10.41 2.78 23.41
C ASN A 52 -10.01 3.37 22.05
N PHE A 53 -9.21 4.43 22.06
CA PHE A 53 -8.68 5.01 20.82
C PHE A 53 -7.88 3.97 20.02
N LEU A 54 -8.20 3.87 18.73
CA LEU A 54 -7.48 3.02 17.79
C LEU A 54 -6.47 3.87 17.02
N SER A 55 -5.18 3.66 17.29
CA SER A 55 -4.10 4.34 16.57
C SER A 55 -3.65 3.51 15.36
N VAL A 56 -4.39 3.60 14.27
CA VAL A 56 -4.04 3.00 12.97
C VAL A 56 -4.23 4.03 11.86
N MET A 57 -3.50 3.88 10.76
CA MET A 57 -3.64 4.76 9.60
C MET A 57 -4.91 4.42 8.82
N ASP A 58 -5.46 5.41 8.13
CA ASP A 58 -6.46 5.17 7.10
C ASP A 58 -5.89 4.23 6.03
N ASP A 59 -6.76 3.49 5.36
CA ASP A 59 -6.43 2.44 4.40
C ASP A 59 -5.67 1.23 4.96
N THR A 60 -5.50 1.13 6.29
CA THR A 60 -4.87 -0.04 6.92
C THR A 60 -5.70 -1.30 6.65
N PRO A 61 -5.11 -2.34 6.04
CA PRO A 61 -5.82 -3.60 5.84
C PRO A 61 -5.95 -4.36 7.16
N VAL A 62 -7.12 -4.97 7.38
CA VAL A 62 -7.45 -5.67 8.63
C VAL A 62 -8.25 -6.95 8.37
N GLU A 63 -8.15 -7.88 9.31
CA GLU A 63 -9.09 -9.00 9.39
C GLU A 63 -10.14 -8.67 10.45
N ILE A 64 -11.42 -8.87 10.09
CA ILE A 64 -12.55 -8.72 11.01
C ILE A 64 -13.10 -10.09 11.36
N ILE A 65 -13.17 -10.37 12.65
CA ILE A 65 -13.74 -11.61 13.18
C ILE A 65 -15.16 -11.32 13.68
N ILE A 66 -16.16 -11.95 13.05
CA ILE A 66 -17.58 -11.87 13.44
C ILE A 66 -18.11 -13.29 13.56
N ASN A 67 -18.66 -13.64 14.73
CA ASN A 67 -19.22 -14.98 14.99
C ASN A 67 -18.28 -16.12 14.55
N ASN A 68 -16.99 -16.01 14.92
CA ASN A 68 -15.92 -16.96 14.59
C ASN A 68 -15.64 -17.13 13.08
N LYS A 69 -16.12 -16.22 12.24
CA LYS A 69 -15.77 -16.15 10.82
C LYS A 69 -14.87 -14.94 10.57
N ASN A 70 -13.87 -15.13 9.72
CA ASN A 70 -12.92 -14.10 9.35
C ASN A 70 -13.33 -13.46 8.03
N TYR A 71 -13.28 -12.14 8.00
CA TYR A 71 -13.61 -11.31 6.85
C TYR A 71 -12.46 -10.38 6.55
N LYS A 72 -12.08 -10.27 5.28
CA LYS A 72 -11.11 -9.26 4.84
C LYS A 72 -11.76 -7.88 4.88
N GLY A 73 -11.04 -6.90 5.43
CA GLY A 73 -11.50 -5.54 5.50
C GLY A 73 -10.37 -4.52 5.43
N GLN A 74 -10.77 -3.25 5.44
CA GLN A 74 -9.86 -2.12 5.37
C GLN A 74 -10.41 -0.96 6.21
N ILE A 75 -9.58 -0.40 7.09
CA ILE A 75 -9.94 0.80 7.85
C ILE A 75 -10.08 1.96 6.86
N ILE A 76 -11.25 2.59 6.85
CA ILE A 76 -11.54 3.75 6.00
C ILE A 76 -11.25 5.05 6.74
N SER A 77 -11.64 5.11 8.02
CA SER A 77 -11.29 6.24 8.88
C SER A 77 -11.47 5.89 10.35
N VAL A 78 -10.65 6.46 11.21
CA VAL A 78 -10.87 6.48 12.66
C VAL A 78 -11.19 7.91 13.11
N LYS A 79 -12.33 8.09 13.80
CA LYS A 79 -12.77 9.38 14.32
C LYS A 79 -13.16 9.23 15.79
N GLY A 80 -12.23 9.59 16.67
CA GLY A 80 -12.42 9.44 18.11
C GLY A 80 -12.61 7.97 18.50
N LEU A 81 -13.80 7.63 19.02
CA LEU A 81 -14.19 6.26 19.40
C LEU A 81 -15.07 5.57 18.35
N GLU A 82 -15.07 6.07 17.12
CA GLU A 82 -15.73 5.43 15.99
C GLU A 82 -14.72 5.05 14.91
N VAL A 83 -14.94 3.91 14.27
CA VAL A 83 -14.14 3.43 13.14
C VAL A 83 -15.04 2.99 12.00
N ASP A 84 -14.77 3.52 10.81
CA ASP A 84 -15.38 3.08 9.56
C ASP A 84 -14.51 1.99 8.94
N ILE A 85 -15.11 0.85 8.61
CA ILE A 85 -14.41 -0.30 8.02
C ILE A 85 -15.15 -0.76 6.77
N ALA A 86 -14.42 -0.89 5.67
CA ALA A 86 -14.89 -1.53 4.46
C ALA A 86 -14.69 -3.05 4.55
N ILE A 87 -15.73 -3.80 4.19
CA ILE A 87 -15.75 -5.27 4.17
C ILE A 87 -16.20 -5.72 2.77
N GLU A 88 -15.59 -6.77 2.23
CA GLU A 88 -15.88 -7.28 0.88
C GLU A 88 -17.27 -7.94 0.76
N GLU A 89 -17.84 -8.40 1.87
CA GLU A 89 -19.13 -9.09 1.95
C GLU A 89 -20.17 -8.28 2.73
N LYS A 90 -21.46 -8.45 2.37
CA LYS A 90 -22.57 -7.84 3.11
C LYS A 90 -22.93 -8.73 4.30
N LEU A 91 -22.74 -8.21 5.52
CA LEU A 91 -22.96 -8.94 6.78
C LEU A 91 -24.26 -8.54 7.49
N GLY A 92 -25.20 -7.92 6.76
CA GLY A 92 -26.47 -7.41 7.29
C GLY A 92 -26.45 -5.91 7.55
N VAL A 93 -27.50 -5.41 8.22
CA VAL A 93 -27.66 -3.97 8.54
C VAL A 93 -26.97 -3.59 9.85
N SER A 94 -26.82 -4.56 10.76
CA SER A 94 -26.21 -4.37 12.08
C SER A 94 -25.34 -5.57 12.46
N ILE A 95 -24.21 -5.29 13.09
CA ILE A 95 -23.22 -6.27 13.58
C ILE A 95 -23.00 -5.95 15.08
N PRO A 96 -23.55 -6.73 16.01
CA PRO A 96 -23.50 -6.39 17.43
C PRO A 96 -22.08 -6.26 18.00
N LYS A 97 -21.21 -7.21 17.64
CA LYS A 97 -19.83 -7.29 18.09
C LYS A 97 -18.95 -7.86 16.99
N ALA A 98 -17.74 -7.34 16.89
CA ALA A 98 -16.69 -7.87 16.05
C ALA A 98 -15.33 -7.65 16.71
N ILE A 99 -14.29 -8.24 16.13
CA ILE A 99 -12.91 -8.05 16.57
C ILE A 99 -12.09 -7.63 15.35
N ILE A 100 -11.38 -6.51 15.46
CA ILE A 100 -10.35 -6.12 14.50
C ILE A 100 -9.08 -6.88 14.87
N ASN A 101 -8.46 -7.47 13.87
CA ASN A 101 -7.17 -8.11 13.98
C ASN A 101 -6.21 -7.47 12.96
N THR A 102 -5.23 -6.70 13.46
CA THR A 102 -4.22 -6.03 12.63
C THR A 102 -2.91 -6.81 12.60
N ASN A 103 -2.98 -8.07 12.23
CA ASN A 103 -1.77 -8.90 12.14
C ASN A 103 -0.86 -8.44 10.98
N LEU A 104 0.44 -8.28 11.26
CA LEU A 104 1.43 -7.82 10.28
C LEU A 104 1.51 -8.74 9.04
N TRP A 105 1.28 -10.03 9.21
CA TRP A 105 1.35 -10.99 8.10
C TRP A 105 0.33 -10.71 6.99
N PHE A 106 -0.78 -10.02 7.26
CA PHE A 106 -1.77 -9.69 6.24
C PHE A 106 -1.20 -8.73 5.19
N LEU A 107 -0.41 -7.73 5.62
CA LEU A 107 0.25 -6.80 4.71
C LEU A 107 1.28 -7.52 3.84
N LEU A 108 2.06 -8.43 4.44
CA LEU A 108 3.03 -9.24 3.72
C LEU A 108 2.36 -10.20 2.73
N GLU A 109 1.22 -10.79 3.10
CA GLU A 109 0.42 -11.65 2.22
C GLU A 109 -0.09 -10.85 1.02
N ARG A 110 -0.64 -9.64 1.24
CA ARG A 110 -1.08 -8.75 0.14
C ARG A 110 0.06 -8.35 -0.78
N LEU A 111 1.26 -8.10 -0.23
CA LEU A 111 2.45 -7.82 -1.04
C LEU A 111 2.86 -9.04 -1.88
N LYS A 112 2.82 -10.24 -1.30
CA LYS A 112 3.08 -11.50 -2.00
C LYS A 112 2.10 -11.72 -3.15
N ASP A 113 0.79 -11.55 -2.90
CA ASP A 113 -0.25 -11.65 -3.91
C ASP A 113 0.03 -10.70 -5.09
N LYS A 114 0.49 -9.47 -4.80
CA LYS A 114 0.90 -8.53 -5.85
C LYS A 114 2.10 -9.01 -6.66
N PHE A 115 3.11 -9.63 -6.04
CA PHE A 115 4.22 -10.21 -6.80
C PHE A 115 3.77 -11.39 -7.67
N GLU A 116 2.91 -12.26 -7.16
CA GLU A 116 2.36 -13.41 -7.88
C GLU A 116 1.47 -12.99 -9.06
N GLU A 117 0.56 -12.04 -8.86
CA GLU A 117 -0.27 -11.45 -9.93
C GLU A 117 0.58 -10.92 -11.08
N ASN A 118 1.64 -10.17 -10.76
CA ASN A 118 2.53 -9.58 -11.77
C ASN A 118 3.40 -10.64 -12.47
N LYS A 119 3.78 -11.72 -11.78
CA LYS A 119 4.48 -12.86 -12.37
C LYS A 119 3.62 -13.57 -13.43
N ILE A 120 2.32 -13.72 -13.18
CA ILE A 120 1.36 -14.36 -14.11
C ILE A 120 1.09 -13.48 -15.32
N LYS A 121 0.83 -12.19 -15.11
CA LYS A 121 0.46 -11.24 -16.19
C LYS A 121 1.59 -10.94 -17.17
N GLN A 122 2.82 -11.42 -16.92
CA GLN A 122 4.04 -11.06 -17.66
C GLN A 122 4.17 -9.54 -17.87
N ASN A 123 3.59 -8.74 -16.97
CA ASN A 123 3.77 -7.30 -16.99
C ASN A 123 5.26 -7.08 -16.78
N ARG A 124 5.95 -6.77 -17.87
CA ARG A 124 7.40 -6.69 -17.84
C ARG A 124 7.72 -5.57 -16.88
N PHE A 125 8.35 -5.91 -15.77
CA PHE A 125 8.93 -5.03 -14.76
C PHE A 125 10.07 -4.18 -15.38
N LYS A 126 9.85 -3.54 -16.54
CA LYS A 126 10.84 -2.78 -17.30
C LYS A 126 11.32 -1.59 -16.50
N THR A 127 10.39 -0.87 -15.86
CA THR A 127 10.71 0.23 -14.96
C THR A 127 11.51 -0.27 -13.77
N SER A 128 11.15 -1.41 -13.19
CA SER A 128 11.92 -2.01 -12.10
C SER A 128 13.29 -2.52 -12.58
N ASP A 129 13.41 -3.06 -13.79
CA ASP A 129 14.70 -3.42 -14.39
C ASP A 129 15.60 -2.21 -14.55
N LYS A 130 15.04 -1.06 -14.94
CA LYS A 130 15.78 0.19 -15.01
C LYS A 130 16.15 0.70 -13.61
N LEU A 131 15.20 0.72 -12.68
CA LEU A 131 15.41 1.16 -11.29
C LEU A 131 16.52 0.36 -10.58
N PHE A 132 16.53 -0.96 -10.74
CA PHE A 132 17.49 -1.85 -10.08
C PHE A 132 18.76 -2.08 -10.92
N GLY A 133 18.98 -1.34 -12.00
CA GLY A 133 20.22 -1.43 -12.78
C GLY A 133 20.33 -2.61 -13.75
N PHE A 134 19.28 -3.43 -13.90
CA PHE A 134 19.29 -4.64 -14.73
C PHE A 134 19.25 -4.38 -16.24
N ASN A 135 18.76 -3.21 -16.69
CA ASN A 135 18.74 -2.81 -18.11
C ASN A 135 18.97 -1.30 -18.29
N PHE A 136 20.11 -0.78 -17.82
CA PHE A 136 20.49 0.60 -18.11
C PHE A 136 20.94 0.73 -19.58
N LYS A 137 20.10 1.35 -20.41
CA LYS A 137 20.55 2.03 -21.63
C LYS A 137 20.35 3.51 -21.39
N ASN A 138 21.44 4.27 -21.30
CA ASN A 138 21.41 5.73 -21.26
C ASN A 138 20.89 6.23 -22.60
N ASN A 139 19.58 6.44 -22.70
CA ASN A 139 19.02 7.26 -23.75
C ASN A 139 19.09 8.70 -23.28
N ASN A 140 20.25 9.33 -23.44
CA ASN A 140 20.40 10.76 -23.23
C ASN A 140 19.68 11.48 -24.38
N SER A 141 18.37 11.67 -24.26
CA SER A 141 17.70 12.68 -25.06
C SER A 141 18.10 14.04 -24.50
N ASN A 142 19.02 14.73 -25.17
CA ASN A 142 19.41 16.13 -24.88
C ASN A 142 18.28 17.10 -25.26
N ILE A 143 17.05 16.83 -24.82
CA ILE A 143 15.93 17.72 -25.01
C ILE A 143 15.91 18.61 -23.77
N GLU A 144 16.20 19.90 -23.96
CA GLU A 144 15.94 20.86 -22.90
C GLU A 144 14.44 20.90 -22.63
N PRO A 145 13.99 20.53 -21.42
CA PRO A 145 12.58 20.56 -21.11
C PRO A 145 12.10 22.01 -21.09
N ASN A 146 11.03 22.29 -21.82
CA ASN A 146 10.34 23.57 -21.73
C ASN A 146 9.38 23.54 -20.52
N TYR A 147 9.66 24.34 -19.49
CA TYR A 147 8.81 24.46 -18.30
C TYR A 147 8.59 25.93 -17.92
N THR A 148 7.38 26.26 -17.54
CA THR A 148 7.01 27.59 -17.00
C THR A 148 7.11 27.57 -15.48
N ILE A 149 7.76 28.57 -14.90
CA ILE A 149 7.93 28.71 -13.44
C ILE A 149 6.83 29.65 -12.92
N SER A 150 6.06 29.27 -11.90
CA SER A 150 5.01 30.12 -11.32
C SER A 150 5.54 31.17 -10.33
N ASP A 151 6.47 30.80 -9.43
CA ASP A 151 6.75 31.64 -8.25
C ASP A 151 8.23 31.83 -7.87
N LYS A 152 9.12 30.85 -8.10
CA LYS A 152 10.55 30.92 -7.72
C LYS A 152 11.47 30.32 -8.77
N VAL A 153 12.49 31.07 -9.19
CA VAL A 153 13.52 30.58 -10.11
C VAL A 153 14.31 29.44 -9.46
N PRO A 154 14.33 28.23 -10.05
CA PRO A 154 15.05 27.09 -9.48
C PRO A 154 16.56 27.35 -9.41
N ASN A 155 17.20 26.90 -8.32
CA ASN A 155 18.66 26.87 -8.24
C ASN A 155 19.25 25.79 -9.17
N GLN A 156 20.57 25.76 -9.33
CA GLN A 156 21.21 24.82 -10.28
C GLN A 156 20.85 23.36 -9.99
N SER A 157 20.89 22.93 -8.73
CA SER A 157 20.53 21.56 -8.34
C SER A 157 19.07 21.21 -8.67
N GLN A 158 18.16 22.17 -8.52
CA GLN A 158 16.75 21.99 -8.88
C GLN A 158 16.57 21.93 -10.40
N LYS A 159 17.32 22.73 -11.18
CA LYS A 159 17.32 22.66 -12.65
C LYS A 159 17.81 21.29 -13.13
N ASP A 160 18.88 20.78 -12.54
CA ASP A 160 19.44 19.46 -12.86
C ASP A 160 18.43 18.34 -12.49
N ALA A 161 17.75 18.47 -11.35
CA ALA A 161 16.70 17.52 -10.95
C ALA A 161 15.50 17.52 -11.91
N ILE A 162 15.02 18.70 -12.34
CA ILE A 162 13.94 18.84 -13.33
C ILE A 162 14.36 18.23 -14.67
N PHE A 163 15.57 18.54 -15.13
CA PHE A 163 16.13 17.99 -16.36
C PHE A 163 16.17 16.46 -16.32
N ASN A 164 16.69 15.90 -15.23
CA ASN A 164 16.75 14.45 -15.05
C ASN A 164 15.36 13.81 -14.98
N TYR A 165 14.43 14.43 -14.24
CA TYR A 165 13.04 13.96 -14.12
C TYR A 165 12.32 13.89 -15.46
N LEU A 166 12.52 14.89 -16.32
CA LEU A 166 11.80 14.98 -17.59
C LEU A 166 12.40 14.11 -18.69
N ASN A 167 13.70 13.84 -18.62
CA ASN A 167 14.42 13.06 -19.63
C ASN A 167 14.62 11.58 -19.28
N ASN A 168 14.38 11.17 -18.03
CA ASN A 168 14.51 9.77 -17.61
C ASN A 168 13.17 9.15 -17.19
N GLU A 169 12.95 7.90 -17.58
CA GLU A 169 11.79 7.11 -17.12
C GLU A 169 11.80 6.86 -15.60
N VAL A 170 13.00 6.87 -14.99
CA VAL A 170 13.20 6.72 -13.56
C VAL A 170 14.12 7.84 -13.09
N SER A 171 13.66 8.63 -12.13
CA SER A 171 14.45 9.69 -11.50
C SER A 171 14.27 9.66 -10.00
N ILE A 172 15.38 9.79 -9.28
CA ILE A 172 15.41 9.88 -7.83
C ILE A 172 15.86 11.29 -7.47
N ILE A 173 14.98 12.04 -6.82
CA ILE A 173 15.29 13.39 -6.36
C ILE A 173 15.57 13.28 -4.86
N THR A 174 16.81 13.56 -4.49
CA THR A 174 17.22 13.62 -3.09
C THR A 174 17.42 15.08 -2.72
N GLU A 175 16.66 15.53 -1.73
CA GLU A 175 17.03 16.71 -0.95
C GLU A 175 17.81 16.19 0.27
N LYS A 176 18.77 16.96 0.79
CA LYS A 176 19.76 16.53 1.79
C LYS A 176 19.17 15.89 3.08
N TYR A 177 17.85 15.86 3.24
CA TYR A 177 17.12 15.23 4.34
C TYR A 177 15.85 14.44 3.96
N VAL A 178 15.41 14.36 2.69
CA VAL A 178 14.22 13.56 2.29
C VAL A 178 14.37 13.07 0.83
N SER A 179 14.18 11.77 0.61
CA SER A 179 14.14 11.17 -0.74
C SER A 179 12.68 11.05 -1.21
N PHE A 180 12.33 11.67 -2.34
CA PHE A 180 11.02 11.46 -2.98
C PHE A 180 11.19 10.60 -4.23
N PHE A 181 10.43 9.51 -4.31
CA PHE A 181 10.39 8.63 -5.48
C PHE A 181 9.22 9.03 -6.37
N TYR A 182 9.52 9.53 -7.57
CA TYR A 182 8.51 9.75 -8.61
C TYR A 182 8.67 8.75 -9.74
N ILE A 183 7.64 7.95 -9.98
CA ILE A 183 7.51 7.07 -11.15
C ILE A 183 6.47 7.69 -12.07
N LYS A 184 6.84 7.94 -13.34
CA LYS A 184 5.91 8.42 -14.36
C LYS A 184 5.17 7.19 -14.93
N PHE A 185 3.84 7.17 -14.83
CA PHE A 185 2.98 6.12 -15.40
C PHE A 185 2.75 6.33 -16.89
#